data_AF-A0A1K0FHS7-F1
#
_entry.id   AF-A0A1K0FHS7-F1
#
_cell.length_a   1.000
_cell.length_b   1.000
_cell.length_c   1.000
_cell.angle_alpha   90.00
_cell.angle_beta   90.00
_cell.angle_gamma   90.00
#
_symmetry.space_group_name_H-M   'P 1'
#
loop_
_entity.id
_entity.type
_entity.pdbx_description
1 polymer ?
#
loop_
_entity_poly.entity_id
_entity_poly.type
_entity_poly.pdbx_seq_one_letter_code
_entity_poly.pdbx_strand_id
1 'polypeptide(L)'
;MTKVRTSLCRRILVAAAAATVGFPLFIAPAHAAPTPQAQAALAPTGAAAVSVARNSNGRLEAFVRGTDQGLWRQRQTGAGSATWSGWSSLGGGLAGAPRSAANANGRLQVFARGTDNALWYRRQVVAGSAAYTGWTSLGGGLTSDPTVVRDALGRLVVFVEGTDQALWMRRQATAGSGTFTAWSSLGGTMNGETSAALDRFGRLQVFVRGTDNALWTRRQVFAGSNAWMAWTSLGGGLTSDTAVSLDAANRLQVFTRGTDNALWTRRQTFAGSGSWTGWASLGGGLSSNPAVWRNTNGRLQVFVRGTDNALWYRYQSGGGSWNPWTSLGGGLTNELAGALNSNGRLQVFVRGTDNALWTRRQTFAGSNSWTGWASLGGILT
;
A
#
# COMPACT_ATOMS: atom_id res chain seq x y z
N MET A 1 26.81 71.03 -65.49
CA MET A 1 28.04 70.89 -64.65
C MET A 1 27.63 70.22 -63.35
N THR A 2 28.14 69.12 -62.80
CA THR A 2 29.17 68.11 -63.11
C THR A 2 28.86 66.93 -62.14
N LYS A 3 28.40 65.75 -62.61
CA LYS A 3 29.06 64.42 -62.54
C LYS A 3 29.81 64.11 -61.22
N VAL A 4 29.39 63.12 -60.40
CA VAL A 4 29.88 61.69 -60.31
C VAL A 4 29.85 61.35 -58.78
N ARG A 5 29.52 60.17 -58.21
CA ARG A 5 29.93 58.77 -58.46
C ARG A 5 29.05 57.78 -57.66
N THR A 6 28.94 56.59 -58.22
CA THR A 6 28.33 55.33 -57.75
C THR A 6 29.09 54.64 -56.60
N SER A 7 28.39 53.83 -55.78
CA SER A 7 28.95 52.62 -55.15
C SER A 7 27.81 51.63 -54.79
N LEU A 8 27.93 50.41 -55.34
CA LEU A 8 27.11 49.22 -55.08
C LEU A 8 27.65 48.48 -53.86
N CYS A 9 26.78 47.95 -53.00
CA CYS A 9 27.14 46.85 -52.10
C CYS A 9 26.07 45.76 -52.16
N ARG A 10 26.41 44.62 -52.77
CA ARG A 10 25.60 43.41 -52.90
C ARG A 10 25.46 42.75 -51.53
N ARG A 11 24.24 42.46 -51.08
CA ARG A 11 23.97 41.46 -50.03
C ARG A 11 23.40 40.21 -50.68
N ILE A 12 24.14 39.11 -50.52
CA ILE A 12 23.76 37.76 -50.92
C ILE A 12 22.67 37.28 -49.94
N LEU A 13 21.49 36.94 -50.48
CA LEU A 13 20.43 36.23 -49.74
C LEU A 13 20.77 34.73 -49.78
N VAL A 14 21.01 34.13 -48.62
CA VAL A 14 21.00 32.66 -48.48
C VAL A 14 19.57 32.25 -48.15
N ALA A 15 18.92 31.58 -49.10
CA ALA A 15 17.61 30.97 -48.89
C ALA A 15 17.80 29.64 -48.13
N ALA A 16 17.34 29.57 -46.89
CA ALA A 16 17.16 28.31 -46.17
C ALA A 16 15.73 27.81 -46.43
N ALA A 17 15.60 26.72 -47.18
CA ALA A 17 14.33 26.03 -47.37
C ALA A 17 13.97 25.26 -46.09
N ALA A 18 12.95 25.72 -45.36
CA ALA A 18 12.34 24.96 -44.28
C ALA A 18 11.24 24.07 -44.87
N ALA A 19 11.48 22.76 -44.91
CA ALA A 19 10.45 21.77 -45.21
C ALA A 19 9.46 21.68 -44.05
N THR A 20 8.26 22.21 -44.24
CA THR A 20 7.12 22.04 -43.33
C THR A 20 6.49 20.67 -43.53
N VAL A 21 6.80 19.72 -42.64
CA VAL A 21 6.01 18.50 -42.50
C VAL A 21 4.81 18.83 -41.61
N GLY A 22 3.65 19.02 -42.23
CA GLY A 22 2.40 19.23 -41.52
C GLY A 22 1.92 17.93 -40.87
N PHE A 23 2.05 17.81 -39.56
CA PHE A 23 1.32 16.82 -38.78
C PHE A 23 -0.06 17.39 -38.42
N PRO A 24 -1.18 16.69 -38.72
CA PRO A 24 -2.48 17.14 -38.26
C PRO A 24 -2.53 17.09 -36.73
N LEU A 25 -2.88 18.23 -36.14
CA LEU A 25 -3.13 18.36 -34.70
C LEU A 25 -4.43 17.60 -34.37
N PHE A 26 -4.31 16.31 -34.06
CA PHE A 26 -5.41 15.58 -33.43
C PHE A 26 -5.56 16.10 -31.99
N ILE A 27 -6.47 17.05 -31.80
CA ILE A 27 -6.97 17.42 -30.48
C ILE A 27 -7.79 16.22 -30.00
N ALA A 28 -7.14 15.33 -29.25
CA ALA A 28 -7.85 14.30 -28.51
C ALA A 28 -8.85 14.97 -27.56
N PRO A 29 -10.10 14.49 -27.46
CA PRO A 29 -11.03 15.03 -26.48
C PRO A 29 -10.40 14.90 -25.10
N ALA A 30 -10.51 15.97 -24.31
CA ALA A 30 -10.10 15.99 -22.92
C ALA A 30 -10.73 14.77 -22.23
N HIS A 31 -9.92 13.73 -21.99
CA HIS A 31 -10.35 12.62 -21.17
C HIS A 31 -10.62 13.22 -19.81
N ALA A 32 -11.90 13.23 -19.41
CA ALA A 32 -12.27 13.53 -18.04
C ALA A 32 -11.35 12.71 -17.15
N ALA A 33 -10.55 13.39 -16.31
CA ALA A 33 -9.74 12.72 -15.32
C ALA A 33 -10.67 11.74 -14.59
N PRO A 34 -10.32 10.45 -14.48
CA PRO A 34 -11.18 9.51 -13.80
C PRO A 34 -11.50 10.11 -12.44
N THR A 35 -12.80 10.27 -12.17
CA THR A 35 -13.29 10.58 -10.82
C THR A 35 -12.53 9.67 -9.88
N PRO A 36 -11.97 10.16 -8.76
CA PRO A 36 -11.28 9.29 -7.81
C PRO A 36 -12.33 8.31 -7.29
N GLN A 37 -12.46 7.16 -7.94
CA GLN A 37 -13.19 6.03 -7.42
C GLN A 37 -12.58 5.80 -6.05
N ALA A 38 -13.41 5.91 -5.01
CA ALA A 38 -13.05 5.75 -3.62
C ALA A 38 -11.91 4.74 -3.52
N GLN A 39 -10.69 5.26 -3.38
CA GLN A 39 -9.52 4.42 -3.20
C GLN A 39 -9.84 3.64 -1.94
N ALA A 40 -10.23 2.37 -2.12
CA ALA A 40 -10.40 1.44 -1.04
C ALA A 40 -9.13 1.59 -0.22
N ALA A 41 -9.28 2.06 1.03
CA ALA A 41 -8.18 2.39 1.90
C ALA A 41 -7.08 1.36 1.70
N LEU A 42 -5.92 1.82 1.22
CA LEU A 42 -4.76 0.96 1.03
C LEU A 42 -4.58 0.25 2.38
N ALA A 43 -4.76 -1.08 2.37
CA ALA A 43 -4.48 -1.88 3.55
C ALA A 43 -3.06 -1.55 4.01
N PRO A 44 -2.77 -1.49 5.32
CA PRO A 44 -1.44 -1.17 5.82
C PRO A 44 -0.43 -2.03 5.07
N THR A 45 0.63 -1.44 4.54
CA THR A 45 1.63 -2.16 3.74
C THR A 45 2.78 -2.61 4.63
N GLY A 46 2.47 -3.31 5.72
CA GLY A 46 3.45 -3.84 6.67
C GLY A 46 2.99 -5.13 7.33
N ALA A 47 3.86 -5.69 8.18
CA ALA A 47 3.99 -7.09 8.64
C ALA A 47 2.81 -7.69 9.39
N ALA A 48 1.59 -7.54 8.88
CA ALA A 48 0.41 -8.12 9.51
C ALA A 48 0.34 -9.62 9.20
N ALA A 49 0.37 -10.46 10.24
CA ALA A 49 0.10 -11.90 10.18
C ALA A 49 -1.28 -12.25 9.56
N VAL A 50 -2.16 -11.25 9.46
CA VAL A 50 -3.47 -11.32 8.83
C VAL A 50 -3.50 -10.41 7.61
N SER A 51 -4.05 -10.89 6.50
CA SER A 51 -4.42 -10.03 5.37
C SER A 51 -5.92 -10.01 5.18
N VAL A 52 -6.50 -8.84 4.92
CA VAL A 52 -7.93 -8.68 4.71
C VAL A 52 -8.17 -7.86 3.45
N ALA A 53 -9.07 -8.35 2.59
CA ALA A 53 -9.47 -7.66 1.38
C ALA A 53 -11.00 -7.65 1.23
N ARG A 54 -11.51 -6.63 0.52
CA ARG A 54 -12.92 -6.54 0.15
C ARG A 54 -13.15 -7.17 -1.22
N ASN A 55 -14.01 -8.18 -1.27
CA ASN A 55 -14.49 -8.80 -2.50
C ASN A 55 -15.29 -7.83 -3.37
N SER A 56 -15.44 -8.15 -4.65
CA SER A 56 -16.31 -7.42 -5.59
C SER A 56 -17.78 -7.37 -5.15
N ASN A 57 -18.24 -8.39 -4.40
CA ASN A 57 -19.58 -8.44 -3.81
C ASN A 57 -19.71 -7.69 -2.47
N GLY A 58 -18.69 -6.93 -2.07
CA GLY A 58 -18.68 -6.09 -0.87
C GLY A 58 -18.36 -6.82 0.45
N ARG A 59 -18.18 -8.14 0.43
CA ARG A 59 -17.78 -8.92 1.62
C ARG A 59 -16.30 -8.75 1.93
N LEU A 60 -15.96 -8.57 3.20
CA LEU A 60 -14.57 -8.76 3.65
C LEU A 60 -14.22 -10.25 3.68
N GLU A 61 -12.98 -10.57 3.33
CA GLU A 61 -12.37 -11.88 3.43
C GLU A 61 -10.99 -11.74 4.06
N ALA A 62 -10.78 -12.50 5.13
CA ALA A 62 -9.53 -12.57 5.88
C ALA A 62 -8.75 -13.81 5.48
N PHE A 63 -7.43 -13.66 5.41
CA PHE A 63 -6.45 -14.67 5.04
C PHE A 63 -5.35 -14.72 6.09
N VAL A 64 -5.02 -15.93 6.55
CA VAL A 64 -4.04 -16.15 7.61
C VAL A 64 -3.19 -17.37 7.30
N ARG A 65 -2.02 -17.45 7.94
CA ARG A 65 -1.22 -18.67 8.01
C ARG A 65 -1.68 -19.50 9.21
N GLY A 66 -2.02 -20.77 8.99
CA GLY A 66 -2.38 -21.71 10.05
C GLY A 66 -1.17 -22.45 10.61
N THR A 67 -1.38 -23.25 11.66
CA THR A 67 -0.35 -24.09 12.30
C THR A 67 0.23 -25.16 11.37
N ASP A 68 -0.52 -25.53 10.34
CA ASP A 68 -0.09 -26.41 9.24
C ASP A 68 0.78 -25.68 8.19
N GLN A 69 1.14 -24.41 8.45
CA GLN A 69 1.76 -23.49 7.49
C GLN A 69 0.93 -23.24 6.22
N GLY A 70 -0.33 -23.70 6.19
CA GLY A 70 -1.23 -23.51 5.07
C GLY A 70 -1.86 -22.12 5.08
N LEU A 71 -2.36 -21.68 3.91
CA LEU A 71 -3.21 -20.52 3.83
C LEU A 71 -4.63 -20.91 4.28
N TRP A 72 -5.19 -20.20 5.24
CA TRP A 72 -6.57 -20.33 5.68
C TRP A 72 -7.34 -19.05 5.42
N ARG A 73 -8.63 -19.17 5.16
CA ARG A 73 -9.50 -18.01 4.96
C ARG A 73 -10.82 -18.09 5.71
N GLN A 74 -11.39 -16.93 5.93
CA GLN A 74 -12.75 -16.75 6.40
C GLN A 74 -13.36 -15.54 5.71
N ARG A 75 -14.66 -15.57 5.40
CA ARG A 75 -15.34 -14.45 4.71
C ARG A 75 -16.64 -14.07 5.40
N GLN A 76 -17.02 -12.82 5.30
CA GLN A 76 -18.34 -12.37 5.75
C GLN A 76 -19.45 -13.15 4.99
N THR A 77 -20.52 -13.48 5.70
CA THR A 77 -21.71 -14.15 5.14
C THR A 77 -22.51 -13.23 4.21
N GLY A 78 -22.39 -11.92 4.38
CA GLY A 78 -22.98 -10.86 3.56
C GLY A 78 -22.15 -9.58 3.64
N ALA A 79 -22.34 -8.67 2.68
CA ALA A 79 -21.57 -7.43 2.63
C ALA A 79 -21.79 -6.59 3.90
N GLY A 80 -20.74 -6.31 4.67
CA GLY A 80 -20.86 -5.56 5.93
C GLY A 80 -21.45 -6.35 7.10
N SER A 81 -21.66 -7.66 6.94
CA SER A 81 -22.20 -8.53 8.00
C SER A 81 -21.28 -8.60 9.21
N ALA A 82 -21.87 -8.83 10.39
CA ALA A 82 -21.11 -9.22 11.59
C ALA A 82 -20.77 -10.72 11.61
N THR A 83 -21.48 -11.54 10.84
CA THR A 83 -21.27 -12.99 10.81
C THR A 83 -20.30 -13.39 9.70
N TRP A 84 -19.51 -14.43 9.98
CA TRP A 84 -18.45 -14.94 9.12
C TRP A 84 -18.68 -16.43 8.85
N SER A 85 -18.13 -16.94 7.75
CA SER A 85 -18.10 -18.37 7.45
C SER A 85 -17.25 -19.13 8.47
N GLY A 86 -17.25 -20.47 8.41
CA GLY A 86 -16.17 -21.26 9.00
C GLY A 86 -14.83 -21.00 8.32
N TRP A 87 -13.74 -21.39 8.98
CA TRP A 87 -12.39 -21.42 8.40
C TRP A 87 -12.31 -22.47 7.30
N SER A 88 -11.72 -22.10 6.16
CA SER A 88 -11.53 -22.98 5.02
C SER A 88 -10.07 -22.94 4.59
N SER A 89 -9.45 -24.12 4.52
CA SER A 89 -8.07 -24.25 4.05
C SER A 89 -7.99 -24.02 2.55
N LEU A 90 -6.96 -23.29 2.17
CA LEU A 90 -6.47 -23.08 0.82
C LEU A 90 -5.12 -23.80 0.62
N GLY A 91 -4.69 -24.63 1.58
CA GLY A 91 -3.45 -25.40 1.50
C GLY A 91 -2.20 -24.55 1.20
N GLY A 92 -1.19 -25.17 0.61
CA GLY A 92 0.13 -24.57 0.38
C GLY A 92 1.08 -24.74 1.58
N GLY A 93 2.28 -24.20 1.45
CA GLY A 93 3.27 -24.14 2.52
C GLY A 93 3.88 -22.75 2.55
N LEU A 94 3.38 -21.90 3.45
CA LEU A 94 3.81 -20.52 3.60
C LEU A 94 4.97 -20.46 4.59
N ALA A 95 5.98 -19.65 4.28
CA ALA A 95 7.07 -19.31 5.19
C ALA A 95 6.80 -18.04 6.03
N GLY A 96 5.82 -17.22 5.62
CA GLY A 96 5.45 -15.99 6.30
C GLY A 96 4.02 -15.54 6.01
N ALA A 97 3.69 -14.29 6.31
CA ALA A 97 2.33 -13.79 6.23
C ALA A 97 1.83 -13.66 4.78
N PRO A 98 0.57 -14.05 4.49
CA PRO A 98 -0.01 -13.83 3.19
C PRO A 98 -0.36 -12.34 2.97
N ARG A 99 -0.40 -11.92 1.70
CA ARG A 99 -0.90 -10.60 1.29
C ARG A 99 -1.95 -10.72 0.19
N SER A 100 -3.12 -10.15 0.43
CA SER A 100 -4.25 -10.17 -0.50
C SER A 100 -4.51 -8.79 -1.11
N ALA A 101 -4.92 -8.78 -2.38
CA ALA A 101 -5.34 -7.58 -3.09
C ALA A 101 -6.46 -7.89 -4.09
N ALA A 102 -7.33 -6.92 -4.34
CA ALA A 102 -8.34 -7.01 -5.39
C ALA A 102 -7.75 -6.55 -6.74
N ASN A 103 -7.85 -7.43 -7.74
CA ASN A 103 -7.55 -7.12 -9.13
C ASN A 103 -8.52 -6.07 -9.70
N ALA A 104 -8.14 -5.40 -10.79
CA ALA A 104 -9.03 -4.50 -11.53
C ALA A 104 -10.33 -5.17 -12.01
N ASN A 105 -10.30 -6.48 -12.27
CA ASN A 105 -11.47 -7.28 -12.64
C ASN A 105 -12.27 -7.83 -11.44
N GLY A 106 -11.99 -7.36 -10.22
CA GLY A 106 -12.74 -7.71 -9.01
C GLY A 106 -12.35 -9.05 -8.35
N ARG A 107 -11.47 -9.85 -8.96
CA ARG A 107 -10.96 -11.08 -8.34
C ARG A 107 -9.98 -10.77 -7.22
N LEU A 108 -10.19 -11.36 -6.05
CA LEU A 108 -9.15 -11.38 -5.02
C LEU A 108 -7.98 -12.27 -5.46
N GLN A 109 -6.77 -11.84 -5.15
CA GLN A 109 -5.54 -12.56 -5.36
C GLN A 109 -4.68 -12.47 -4.10
N VAL A 110 -4.16 -13.62 -3.69
CA VAL A 110 -3.33 -13.78 -2.50
C VAL A 110 -1.92 -14.16 -2.95
N PHE A 111 -0.94 -13.48 -2.38
CA PHE A 111 0.48 -13.71 -2.56
C PHE A 111 1.07 -14.16 -1.23
N ALA A 112 2.07 -15.02 -1.26
CA ALA A 112 2.81 -15.40 -0.08
C ALA A 112 4.22 -15.84 -0.45
N ARG A 113 5.13 -15.79 0.53
CA ARG A 113 6.43 -16.45 0.44
C ARG A 113 6.27 -17.94 0.75
N GLY A 114 6.72 -18.80 -0.16
CA GLY A 114 6.73 -20.26 0.05
C GLY A 114 7.87 -20.70 0.96
N THR A 115 7.85 -21.96 1.41
CA THR A 115 8.97 -22.57 2.18
C THR A 115 10.27 -22.68 1.38
N ASP A 116 10.18 -22.59 0.06
CA ASP A 116 11.30 -22.44 -0.88
C ASP A 116 11.82 -20.99 -1.01
N ASN A 117 11.28 -20.07 -0.20
CA ASN A 117 11.51 -18.62 -0.27
C ASN A 117 11.12 -17.97 -1.61
N ALA A 118 10.38 -18.66 -2.49
CA ALA A 118 9.88 -18.05 -3.71
C ALA A 118 8.58 -17.27 -3.45
N LEU A 119 8.26 -16.33 -4.33
CA LEU A 119 6.94 -15.70 -4.36
C LEU A 119 5.94 -16.66 -5.02
N TRP A 120 4.83 -16.94 -4.33
CA TRP A 120 3.72 -17.71 -4.87
C TRP A 120 2.44 -16.88 -4.87
N TYR A 121 1.53 -17.16 -5.81
CA TYR A 121 0.20 -16.58 -5.77
C TYR A 121 -0.89 -17.61 -6.08
N ARG A 122 -2.10 -17.29 -5.63
CA ARG A 122 -3.35 -17.86 -6.13
C ARG A 122 -4.43 -16.80 -6.23
N ARG A 123 -5.43 -17.00 -7.09
CA ARG A 123 -6.50 -16.01 -7.31
C ARG A 123 -7.86 -16.66 -7.36
N GLN A 124 -8.90 -15.89 -7.09
CA GLN A 124 -10.27 -16.33 -7.32
C GLN A 124 -10.46 -16.73 -8.79
N VAL A 125 -11.22 -17.79 -9.04
CA VAL A 125 -11.56 -18.24 -10.40
C VAL A 125 -12.47 -17.18 -11.05
N VAL A 126 -13.51 -16.80 -10.32
CA VAL A 126 -14.46 -15.73 -10.68
C VAL A 126 -14.53 -14.70 -9.54
N ALA A 127 -14.71 -13.42 -9.86
CA ALA A 127 -14.78 -12.35 -8.87
C ALA A 127 -15.87 -12.61 -7.81
N GLY A 128 -15.51 -12.57 -6.53
CA GLY A 128 -16.44 -12.78 -5.41
C GLY A 128 -16.79 -14.24 -5.11
N SER A 129 -16.22 -15.20 -5.86
CA SER A 129 -16.43 -16.63 -5.63
C SER A 129 -15.57 -17.18 -4.48
N ALA A 130 -15.99 -18.32 -3.92
CA ALA A 130 -15.17 -19.06 -2.95
C ALA A 130 -14.12 -19.98 -3.64
N ALA A 131 -14.14 -20.11 -4.96
CA ALA A 131 -13.20 -20.96 -5.68
C ALA A 131 -11.92 -20.18 -6.02
N TYR A 132 -10.76 -20.79 -5.77
CA TYR A 132 -9.45 -20.21 -6.08
C TYR A 132 -8.66 -21.19 -6.95
N THR A 133 -7.82 -20.65 -7.85
CA THR A 133 -6.85 -21.43 -8.62
C THR A 133 -5.87 -22.17 -7.71
N GLY A 134 -5.15 -23.15 -8.24
CA GLY A 134 -3.94 -23.68 -7.59
C GLY A 134 -2.87 -22.61 -7.37
N TRP A 135 -1.86 -22.93 -6.57
CA TRP A 135 -0.68 -22.10 -6.35
C TRP A 135 0.17 -22.03 -7.63
N THR A 136 0.61 -20.84 -7.99
CA THR A 136 1.49 -20.59 -9.13
C THR A 136 2.73 -19.86 -8.64
N SER A 137 3.91 -20.44 -8.93
CA SER A 137 5.18 -19.82 -8.54
C SER A 137 5.50 -18.64 -9.45
N LEU A 138 6.00 -17.57 -8.84
CA LEU A 138 6.65 -16.44 -9.47
C LEU A 138 8.17 -16.46 -9.20
N GLY A 139 8.71 -17.55 -8.64
CA GLY A 139 10.14 -17.70 -8.35
C GLY A 139 10.68 -16.58 -7.46
N GLY A 140 11.98 -16.29 -7.61
CA GLY A 140 12.71 -15.33 -6.77
C GLY A 140 13.20 -15.96 -5.46
N GLY A 141 13.97 -15.19 -4.68
CA GLY A 141 14.42 -15.55 -3.34
C GLY A 141 14.13 -14.41 -2.38
N LEU A 142 13.08 -14.56 -1.58
CA LEU A 142 12.50 -13.52 -0.74
C LEU A 142 12.97 -13.64 0.71
N THR A 143 13.42 -12.55 1.30
CA THR A 143 13.72 -12.45 2.74
C THR A 143 12.61 -11.79 3.54
N SER A 144 11.68 -11.08 2.88
CA SER A 144 10.49 -10.47 3.48
C SER A 144 9.18 -11.12 3.02
N ASP A 145 8.08 -10.80 3.72
CA ASP A 145 6.74 -11.02 3.21
C ASP A 145 6.42 -10.05 2.05
N PRO A 146 5.50 -10.41 1.13
CA PRO A 146 5.21 -9.57 -0.02
C PRO A 146 4.30 -8.38 0.33
N THR A 147 4.67 -7.20 -0.17
CA THR A 147 3.77 -6.04 -0.21
C THR A 147 3.13 -5.91 -1.57
N VAL A 148 1.81 -5.77 -1.61
CA VAL A 148 1.03 -5.77 -2.85
C VAL A 148 0.19 -4.50 -2.94
N VAL A 149 0.33 -3.79 -4.06
CA VAL A 149 -0.43 -2.56 -4.35
C VAL A 149 -0.97 -2.59 -5.78
N ARG A 150 -2.09 -1.90 -6.02
CA ARG A 150 -2.62 -1.71 -7.37
C ARG A 150 -2.11 -0.37 -7.92
N ASP A 151 -1.46 -0.39 -9.07
CA ASP A 151 -0.97 0.83 -9.73
C ASP A 151 -2.11 1.62 -10.39
N ALA A 152 -1.79 2.81 -10.90
CA ALA A 152 -2.76 3.68 -11.59
C ALA A 152 -3.35 3.07 -12.87
N LEU A 153 -2.72 2.03 -13.43
CA LEU A 153 -3.22 1.30 -14.61
C LEU A 153 -4.00 0.04 -14.21
N GLY A 154 -4.30 -0.15 -12.92
CA GLY A 154 -5.08 -1.29 -12.43
C GLY A 154 -4.29 -2.59 -12.29
N ARG A 155 -2.97 -2.56 -12.45
CA ARG A 155 -2.10 -3.75 -12.35
C ARG A 155 -1.65 -3.94 -10.92
N LEU A 156 -1.67 -5.17 -10.43
CA LEU A 156 -1.02 -5.51 -9.17
C LEU A 156 0.50 -5.45 -9.33
N VAL A 157 1.14 -4.77 -8.39
CA VAL A 157 2.59 -4.70 -8.22
C VAL A 157 2.93 -5.33 -6.88
N VAL A 158 3.89 -6.25 -6.90
CA VAL A 158 4.40 -6.94 -5.71
C VAL A 158 5.82 -6.46 -5.46
N PHE A 159 6.08 -6.06 -4.22
CA PHE A 159 7.38 -5.64 -3.71
C PHE A 159 7.85 -6.63 -2.64
N VAL A 160 9.14 -6.97 -2.68
CA VAL A 160 9.77 -7.89 -1.73
C VAL A 160 11.22 -7.48 -1.48
N GLU A 161 11.75 -7.84 -0.33
CA GLU A 161 13.19 -7.85 -0.10
C GLU A 161 13.81 -9.12 -0.69
N GLY A 162 14.90 -8.96 -1.44
CA GLY A 162 15.70 -10.07 -1.97
C GLY A 162 16.80 -10.53 -1.01
N THR A 163 17.45 -11.65 -1.32
CA THR A 163 18.62 -12.15 -0.55
C THR A 163 19.82 -11.20 -0.57
N ASP A 164 19.84 -10.24 -1.49
CA ASP A 164 20.82 -9.15 -1.60
C ASP A 164 20.42 -7.90 -0.78
N GLN A 165 19.37 -8.00 0.06
CA GLN A 165 18.77 -6.90 0.80
C GLN A 165 18.27 -5.74 -0.07
N ALA A 166 18.13 -5.95 -1.39
CA ALA A 166 17.58 -4.96 -2.29
C ALA A 166 16.06 -5.08 -2.36
N LEU A 167 15.40 -3.98 -2.72
CA LEU A 167 13.99 -4.00 -3.04
C LEU A 167 13.80 -4.56 -4.45
N TRP A 168 13.05 -5.64 -4.58
CA TRP A 168 12.69 -6.24 -5.86
C TRP A 168 11.19 -6.08 -6.13
N MET A 169 10.83 -5.98 -7.40
CA MET A 169 9.43 -5.93 -7.81
C MET A 169 9.08 -6.85 -8.98
N ARG A 170 7.82 -7.30 -8.99
CA ARG A 170 7.12 -7.81 -10.17
C ARG A 170 5.80 -7.08 -10.33
N ARG A 171 5.31 -7.03 -11.56
CA ARG A 171 4.03 -6.40 -11.87
C ARG A 171 3.26 -7.24 -12.86
N GLN A 172 1.94 -7.25 -12.76
CA GLN A 172 1.10 -7.86 -13.79
C GLN A 172 1.40 -7.24 -15.16
N ALA A 173 1.43 -8.05 -16.22
CA ALA A 173 1.66 -7.55 -17.58
C ALA A 173 0.54 -6.60 -18.00
N THR A 174 -0.72 -7.01 -17.77
CA THR A 174 -1.93 -6.21 -17.97
C THR A 174 -2.84 -6.31 -16.75
N ALA A 175 -3.76 -5.35 -16.59
CA ALA A 175 -4.62 -5.25 -15.41
C ALA A 175 -5.47 -6.52 -15.22
N GLY A 176 -5.33 -7.19 -14.07
CA GLY A 176 -6.10 -8.38 -13.74
C GLY A 176 -5.64 -9.68 -14.41
N SER A 177 -4.50 -9.67 -15.10
CA SER A 177 -3.90 -10.86 -15.72
C SER A 177 -3.21 -11.78 -14.69
N GLY A 178 -2.98 -13.05 -15.08
CA GLY A 178 -2.17 -14.00 -14.28
C GLY A 178 -0.69 -13.97 -14.64
N THR A 179 -0.32 -13.17 -15.63
CA THR A 179 1.04 -13.06 -16.16
C THR A 179 1.74 -11.88 -15.52
N PHE A 180 2.99 -12.05 -15.13
CA PHE A 180 3.82 -11.03 -14.48
C PHE A 180 5.07 -10.76 -15.28
N THR A 181 5.56 -9.52 -15.24
CA THR A 181 6.88 -9.14 -15.76
C THR A 181 7.98 -9.99 -15.11
N ALA A 182 9.18 -9.99 -15.69
CA ALA A 182 10.38 -10.45 -15.00
C ALA A 182 10.61 -9.67 -13.69
N TRP A 183 11.42 -10.25 -12.79
CA TRP A 183 11.91 -9.57 -11.60
C TRP A 183 12.74 -8.34 -11.99
N SER A 184 12.47 -7.20 -11.37
CA SER A 184 13.22 -5.97 -11.54
C SER A 184 13.72 -5.50 -10.19
N SER A 185 15.03 -5.33 -10.05
CA SER A 185 15.61 -4.72 -8.85
C SER A 185 15.35 -3.22 -8.88
N LEU A 186 14.96 -2.69 -7.75
CA LEU A 186 14.97 -1.28 -7.43
C LEU A 186 16.20 -0.92 -6.57
N GLY A 187 17.13 -1.85 -6.35
CA GLY A 187 18.33 -1.63 -5.54
C GLY A 187 18.01 -1.18 -4.11
N GLY A 188 18.96 -0.45 -3.51
CA GLY A 188 18.91 -0.06 -2.10
C GLY A 188 19.35 -1.21 -1.19
N THR A 189 19.46 -0.91 0.10
CA THR A 189 19.76 -1.88 1.17
C THR A 189 18.75 -1.64 2.29
N MET A 190 17.77 -2.53 2.41
CA MET A 190 16.66 -2.38 3.34
C MET A 190 16.77 -3.35 4.53
N ASN A 191 16.08 -3.00 5.60
CA ASN A 191 15.97 -3.77 6.84
C ASN A 191 14.51 -3.74 7.31
N GLY A 192 13.72 -4.72 6.90
CA GLY A 192 12.29 -4.82 7.22
C GLY A 192 11.40 -4.67 6.00
N GLU A 193 10.09 -4.58 6.22
CA GLU A 193 9.12 -4.61 5.13
C GLU A 193 8.99 -3.28 4.38
N THR A 194 8.64 -3.38 3.09
CA THR A 194 8.36 -2.23 2.25
C THR A 194 6.94 -1.74 2.47
N SER A 195 6.78 -0.43 2.64
CA SER A 195 5.47 0.23 2.54
C SER A 195 5.33 0.94 1.19
N ALA A 196 4.13 0.96 0.61
CA ALA A 196 3.91 1.49 -0.73
C ALA A 196 2.55 2.14 -0.90
N ALA A 197 2.50 3.29 -1.58
CA ALA A 197 1.25 3.98 -1.89
C ALA A 197 1.33 4.71 -3.24
N LEU A 198 0.16 5.03 -3.79
CA LEU A 198 0.05 5.98 -4.89
C LEU A 198 0.03 7.40 -4.32
N ASP A 199 0.83 8.29 -4.90
CA ASP A 199 0.67 9.73 -4.66
C ASP A 199 -0.58 10.29 -5.35
N ARG A 200 -0.87 11.58 -5.16
CA ARG A 200 -2.02 12.26 -5.78
C ARG A 200 -2.08 12.12 -7.31
N PHE A 201 -0.94 11.94 -7.97
CA PHE A 201 -0.83 11.82 -9.43
C PHE A 201 -0.82 10.36 -9.91
N GLY A 202 -1.06 9.39 -9.04
CA GLY A 202 -1.07 7.97 -9.39
C GLY A 202 0.33 7.38 -9.59
N ARG A 203 1.38 8.03 -9.11
CA ARG A 203 2.74 7.48 -9.14
C ARG A 203 2.94 6.61 -7.90
N LEU A 204 3.44 5.39 -8.08
CA LEU A 204 3.84 4.58 -6.94
C LEU A 204 5.05 5.21 -6.25
N GLN A 205 4.96 5.28 -4.93
CA GLN A 205 6.05 5.64 -4.05
C GLN A 205 6.22 4.57 -2.98
N VAL A 206 7.43 4.04 -2.88
CA VAL A 206 7.83 3.03 -1.89
C VAL A 206 8.62 3.69 -0.77
N PHE A 207 8.52 3.11 0.41
CA PHE A 207 9.23 3.52 1.61
C PHE A 207 9.78 2.28 2.30
N VAL A 208 11.06 2.34 2.68
CA VAL A 208 11.77 1.25 3.34
C VAL A 208 12.56 1.83 4.50
N ARG A 209 12.80 1.01 5.54
CA ARG A 209 13.81 1.32 6.53
C ARG A 209 15.16 0.84 5.99
N GLY A 210 16.16 1.72 5.96
CA GLY A 210 17.52 1.37 5.57
C GLY A 210 18.28 0.62 6.68
N THR A 211 19.46 0.09 6.36
CA THR A 211 20.37 -0.52 7.35
C THR A 211 20.92 0.50 8.36
N ASP A 212 20.90 1.79 8.01
CA ASP A 212 21.15 2.94 8.87
C ASP A 212 19.96 3.31 9.79
N ASN A 213 18.89 2.52 9.75
CA ASN A 213 17.60 2.79 10.40
C ASN A 213 16.92 4.09 9.95
N ALA A 214 17.37 4.73 8.88
CA ALA A 214 16.67 5.89 8.31
C ALA A 214 15.50 5.44 7.44
N LEU A 215 14.52 6.33 7.26
CA LEU A 215 13.50 6.15 6.24
C LEU A 215 14.10 6.47 4.87
N TRP A 216 13.96 5.58 3.91
CA TRP A 216 14.33 5.80 2.51
C TRP A 216 13.10 5.71 1.62
N THR A 217 13.03 6.54 0.59
CA THR A 217 11.92 6.51 -0.37
C THR A 217 12.38 6.55 -1.81
N ARG A 218 11.59 5.91 -2.70
CA ARG A 218 11.75 5.94 -4.14
C ARG A 218 10.39 6.07 -4.81
N ARG A 219 10.27 6.91 -5.83
CA ARG A 219 9.00 7.21 -6.51
C ARG A 219 9.12 6.99 -8.02
N GLN A 220 8.05 6.52 -8.65
CA GLN A 220 7.95 6.50 -10.10
C GLN A 220 8.07 7.91 -10.69
N VAL A 221 8.66 8.02 -11.88
CA VAL A 221 8.70 9.27 -12.64
C VAL A 221 7.31 9.58 -13.19
N PHE A 222 6.70 8.60 -13.86
CA PHE A 222 5.34 8.66 -14.39
C PHE A 222 4.46 7.54 -13.85
N ALA A 223 3.16 7.82 -13.70
CA ALA A 223 2.19 6.84 -13.22
C ALA A 223 2.20 5.58 -14.10
N GLY A 224 2.33 4.41 -13.48
CA GLY A 224 2.32 3.13 -14.19
C GLY A 224 3.58 2.81 -15.03
N SER A 225 4.61 3.64 -14.98
CA SER A 225 5.86 3.39 -15.73
C SER A 225 6.81 2.41 -15.02
N ASN A 226 7.93 2.07 -15.67
CA ASN A 226 9.09 1.42 -15.05
C ASN A 226 10.20 2.41 -14.67
N ALA A 227 10.00 3.70 -14.93
CA ALA A 227 10.98 4.72 -14.60
C ALA A 227 10.81 5.13 -13.14
N TRP A 228 11.90 5.05 -12.37
CA TRP A 228 11.94 5.40 -10.95
C TRP A 228 12.99 6.48 -10.70
N MET A 229 12.65 7.45 -9.86
CA MET A 229 13.61 8.43 -9.33
C MET A 229 14.71 7.73 -8.52
N ALA A 230 15.79 8.44 -8.20
CA ALA A 230 16.81 7.92 -7.28
C ALA A 230 16.23 7.70 -5.86
N TRP A 231 16.87 6.82 -5.08
CA TRP A 231 16.59 6.70 -3.65
C TRP A 231 16.89 8.01 -2.93
N THR A 232 16.01 8.43 -2.03
CA THR A 232 16.18 9.63 -1.22
C THR A 232 16.03 9.28 0.24
N SER A 233 17.03 9.62 1.05
CA SER A 233 16.94 9.49 2.50
C SER A 233 16.02 10.57 3.06
N LEU A 234 15.13 10.13 3.94
CA LEU A 234 14.25 10.92 4.75
C LEU A 234 14.73 10.94 6.22
N GLY A 235 15.93 10.43 6.52
CA GLY A 235 16.51 10.42 7.86
C GLY A 235 15.63 9.75 8.91
N GLY A 236 15.83 10.11 10.17
CA GLY A 236 15.15 9.51 11.34
C GLY A 236 15.86 8.27 11.86
N GLY A 237 15.36 7.72 12.97
CA GLY A 237 15.82 6.47 13.58
C GLY A 237 14.64 5.53 13.82
N LEU A 238 14.34 4.69 12.84
CA LEU A 238 13.16 3.84 12.78
C LEU A 238 13.41 2.49 13.48
N THR A 239 12.50 2.10 14.37
CA THR A 239 12.53 0.80 15.07
C THR A 239 11.39 -0.12 14.65
N SER A 240 10.68 0.22 13.57
CA SER A 240 9.57 -0.53 13.01
C SER A 240 9.53 -0.37 11.49
N ASP A 241 8.72 -1.19 10.83
CA ASP A 241 8.31 -0.91 9.45
C ASP A 241 7.43 0.34 9.40
N THR A 242 7.20 0.83 8.19
CA THR A 242 6.44 2.06 7.96
C THR A 242 5.01 1.80 7.51
N ALA A 243 4.12 2.74 7.84
CA ALA A 243 2.78 2.79 7.31
C ALA A 243 2.57 4.11 6.59
N VAL A 244 1.94 4.08 5.41
CA VAL A 244 1.76 5.27 4.57
C VAL A 244 0.34 5.38 4.05
N SER A 245 -0.20 6.60 4.03
CA SER A 245 -1.49 6.90 3.39
C SER A 245 -1.55 8.35 2.91
N LEU A 246 -2.57 8.67 2.11
CA LEU A 246 -2.87 10.04 1.71
C LEU A 246 -3.67 10.74 2.79
N ASP A 247 -3.21 11.90 3.24
CA ASP A 247 -3.97 12.76 4.16
C ASP A 247 -5.18 13.43 3.48
N ALA A 248 -5.91 14.27 4.23
CA ALA A 248 -7.07 14.99 3.69
C ALA A 248 -6.71 15.93 2.52
N ALA A 249 -5.47 16.40 2.45
CA ALA A 249 -4.94 17.24 1.38
C ALA A 249 -4.28 16.43 0.24
N ASN A 250 -4.44 15.10 0.23
CA ASN A 250 -3.84 14.18 -0.73
C ASN A 250 -2.30 14.22 -0.75
N ARG A 251 -1.69 14.49 0.39
CA ARG A 251 -0.24 14.39 0.61
C ARG A 251 0.06 13.02 1.19
N LEU A 252 1.11 12.37 0.72
CA LEU A 252 1.58 11.16 1.40
C LEU A 252 2.07 11.53 2.80
N GLN A 253 1.60 10.79 3.79
CA GLN A 253 2.02 10.89 5.18
C GLN A 253 2.45 9.51 5.68
N VAL A 254 3.67 9.44 6.19
CA VAL A 254 4.33 8.22 6.66
C VAL A 254 4.34 8.20 8.19
N PHE A 255 4.19 7.01 8.76
CA PHE A 255 4.16 6.73 10.19
C PHE A 255 5.13 5.60 10.51
N THR A 256 5.84 5.73 11.61
CA THR A 256 6.83 4.74 12.08
C THR A 256 6.98 4.82 13.60
N ARG A 257 7.54 3.79 14.23
CA ARG A 257 8.02 3.85 15.61
C ARG A 257 9.46 4.40 15.65
N GLY A 258 9.72 5.29 16.60
CA GLY A 258 11.05 5.82 16.89
C GLY A 258 11.82 4.99 17.93
N THR A 259 13.04 5.41 18.26
CA THR A 259 13.87 4.78 19.31
C THR A 259 13.32 4.96 20.73
N ASP A 260 12.47 5.97 20.92
CA ASP A 260 11.71 6.25 22.14
C ASP A 260 10.40 5.45 22.24
N ASN A 261 10.18 4.51 21.32
CA ASN A 261 8.92 3.78 21.14
C ASN A 261 7.70 4.67 20.87
N ALA A 262 7.86 5.96 20.58
CA ALA A 262 6.75 6.83 20.20
C ALA A 262 6.38 6.63 18.73
N LEU A 263 5.16 7.01 18.38
CA LEU A 263 4.75 7.14 16.98
C LEU A 263 5.36 8.42 16.41
N TRP A 264 6.11 8.32 15.32
CA TRP A 264 6.65 9.46 14.58
C TRP A 264 6.01 9.54 13.19
N THR A 265 5.78 10.76 12.72
CA THR A 265 5.22 10.99 11.38
C THR A 265 5.95 12.09 10.64
N ARG A 266 5.94 12.00 9.31
CA ARG A 266 6.25 13.11 8.41
C ARG A 266 5.38 13.04 7.17
N ARG A 267 5.15 14.18 6.52
CA ARG A 267 4.27 14.27 5.35
C ARG A 267 4.91 15.07 4.22
N GLN A 268 4.48 14.83 2.99
CA GLN A 268 4.83 15.73 1.88
C GLN A 268 4.37 17.16 2.22
N THR A 269 5.15 18.14 1.78
CA THR A 269 4.82 19.57 1.94
C THR A 269 3.61 19.96 1.09
N PHE A 270 3.60 19.50 -0.17
CA PHE A 270 2.51 19.65 -1.13
C PHE A 270 2.19 18.28 -1.75
N ALA A 271 0.96 18.11 -2.24
CA ALA A 271 0.53 16.84 -2.79
C ALA A 271 1.40 16.44 -3.99
N GLY A 272 2.08 15.29 -3.90
CA GLY A 272 2.97 14.78 -4.94
C GLY A 272 4.32 15.50 -5.07
N SER A 273 4.70 16.37 -4.11
CA SER A 273 6.04 16.97 -4.11
C SER A 273 7.12 15.97 -3.69
N GLY A 274 8.39 16.29 -4.00
CA GLY A 274 9.55 15.55 -3.47
C GLY A 274 9.98 16.01 -2.07
N SER A 275 9.44 17.14 -1.60
CA SER A 275 9.83 17.79 -0.34
C SER A 275 8.91 17.39 0.80
N TRP A 276 9.49 17.15 1.97
CA TRP A 276 8.81 16.61 3.14
C TRP A 276 8.98 17.52 4.36
N THR A 277 8.00 17.52 5.26
CA THR A 277 8.14 18.18 6.57
C THR A 277 9.24 17.53 7.39
N GLY A 278 9.70 18.21 8.45
CA GLY A 278 10.45 17.55 9.53
C GLY A 278 9.63 16.42 10.18
N TRP A 279 10.33 15.58 10.94
CA TRP A 279 9.72 14.55 11.79
C TRP A 279 8.96 15.19 12.95
N ALA A 280 7.75 14.71 13.21
CA ALA A 280 6.93 15.12 14.34
C ALA A 280 6.54 13.91 15.17
N SER A 281 6.77 13.98 16.49
CA SER A 281 6.32 12.94 17.41
C SER A 281 4.82 13.10 17.66
N LEU A 282 4.15 11.96 17.66
CA LEU A 282 2.76 11.76 18.02
C LEU A 282 2.65 11.07 19.41
N GLY A 283 3.77 10.91 20.12
CA GLY A 283 3.84 10.29 21.45
C GLY A 283 3.40 8.82 21.46
N GLY A 284 3.05 8.32 22.65
CA GLY A 284 2.64 6.93 22.88
C GLY A 284 3.81 5.99 23.18
N GLY A 285 3.49 4.74 23.51
CA GLY A 285 4.45 3.65 23.73
C GLY A 285 4.06 2.43 22.88
N LEU A 286 4.68 2.31 21.71
CA LEU A 286 4.32 1.33 20.69
C LEU A 286 5.14 0.04 20.85
N SER A 287 4.46 -1.09 20.82
CA SER A 287 5.06 -2.43 20.80
C SER A 287 4.86 -3.16 19.46
N SER A 288 4.34 -2.49 18.43
CA SER A 288 4.15 -3.03 17.07
C SER A 288 4.49 -2.00 15.99
N ASN A 289 4.56 -2.46 14.74
CA ASN A 289 4.44 -1.61 13.57
C ASN A 289 3.14 -0.77 13.64
N PRO A 290 3.14 0.50 13.22
CA PRO A 290 1.92 1.27 13.07
C PRO A 290 1.13 0.78 11.86
N ALA A 291 -0.17 1.03 11.87
CA ALA A 291 -1.02 0.85 10.70
C ALA A 291 -1.99 2.01 10.58
N VAL A 292 -2.17 2.50 9.35
CA VAL A 292 -2.92 3.74 9.09
C VAL A 292 -4.03 3.49 8.07
N TRP A 293 -5.19 4.06 8.34
CA TRP A 293 -6.32 4.10 7.40
C TRP A 293 -6.82 5.51 7.22
N ARG A 294 -7.25 5.78 5.99
CA ARG A 294 -8.01 6.98 5.65
C ARG A 294 -9.50 6.63 5.73
N ASN A 295 -10.23 7.33 6.59
CA ASN A 295 -11.67 7.15 6.68
C ASN A 295 -12.41 7.86 5.52
N THR A 296 -13.73 7.68 5.46
CA THR A 296 -14.60 8.27 4.42
C THR A 296 -14.56 9.80 4.38
N ASN A 297 -14.18 10.45 5.48
CA ASN A 297 -14.03 11.91 5.59
C ASN A 297 -12.62 12.39 5.21
N GLY A 298 -11.77 11.51 4.67
CA GLY A 298 -10.40 11.83 4.26
C GLY A 298 -9.40 11.96 5.40
N ARG A 299 -9.79 11.65 6.64
CA ARG A 299 -8.95 11.80 7.84
C ARG A 299 -8.22 10.50 8.16
N LEU A 300 -6.99 10.62 8.62
CA LEU A 300 -6.18 9.47 9.00
C LEU A 300 -6.53 8.98 10.41
N GLN A 301 -6.53 7.67 10.58
CA GLN A 301 -6.61 6.96 11.85
C GLN A 301 -5.42 6.01 11.91
N VAL A 302 -4.59 6.14 12.96
CA VAL A 302 -3.41 5.30 13.17
C VAL A 302 -3.66 4.40 14.37
N PHE A 303 -3.38 3.13 14.19
CA PHE A 303 -3.55 2.08 15.19
C PHE A 303 -2.20 1.44 15.47
N VAL A 304 -2.00 1.06 16.73
CA VAL A 304 -0.78 0.44 17.23
C VAL A 304 -1.13 -0.53 18.35
N ARG A 305 -0.26 -1.48 18.63
CA ARG A 305 -0.27 -2.19 19.91
C ARG A 305 0.51 -1.39 20.94
N GLY A 306 -0.07 -1.20 22.13
CA GLY A 306 0.60 -0.57 23.27
C GLY A 306 1.54 -1.53 24.01
N THR A 307 2.33 -1.02 24.96
CA THR A 307 3.16 -1.85 25.85
C THR A 307 2.34 -2.73 26.79
N ASP A 308 1.08 -2.38 27.01
CA ASP A 308 0.06 -3.16 27.71
C ASP A 308 -0.58 -4.26 26.83
N ASN A 309 -0.09 -4.45 25.60
CA ASN A 309 -0.66 -5.33 24.58
C ASN A 309 -2.08 -4.97 24.13
N ALA A 310 -2.64 -3.83 24.54
CA ALA A 310 -3.94 -3.38 24.03
C ALA A 310 -3.81 -2.76 22.63
N LEU A 311 -4.91 -2.75 21.89
CA LEU A 311 -5.01 -1.94 20.68
C LEU A 311 -5.20 -0.48 21.09
N TRP A 312 -4.33 0.40 20.63
CA TRP A 312 -4.45 1.84 20.80
C TRP A 312 -4.63 2.51 19.45
N TYR A 313 -5.39 3.61 19.41
CA TYR A 313 -5.50 4.39 18.19
C TYR A 313 -5.55 5.89 18.47
N ARG A 314 -5.18 6.67 17.46
CA ARG A 314 -5.45 8.10 17.40
C ARG A 314 -5.89 8.50 15.99
N TYR A 315 -6.59 9.61 15.89
CA TYR A 315 -7.18 10.05 14.63
C TYR A 315 -7.09 11.57 14.44
N GLN A 316 -7.07 11.99 13.18
CA GLN A 316 -7.07 13.40 12.81
C GLN A 316 -8.47 14.03 12.98
N SER A 317 -8.52 15.18 13.64
CA SER A 317 -9.70 16.06 13.67
C SER A 317 -9.79 16.93 12.41
N GLY A 318 -10.87 17.70 12.28
CA GLY A 318 -10.94 18.76 11.27
C GLY A 318 -9.79 19.76 11.49
N GLY A 319 -9.11 20.15 10.41
CA GLY A 319 -7.91 21.02 10.47
C GLY A 319 -6.57 20.28 10.61
N GLY A 320 -6.57 18.95 10.76
CA GLY A 320 -5.36 18.13 10.72
C GLY A 320 -4.63 17.95 12.05
N SER A 321 -5.18 18.48 13.16
CA SER A 321 -4.73 18.16 14.51
C SER A 321 -5.03 16.70 14.87
N TRP A 322 -4.28 16.14 15.80
CA TRP A 322 -4.44 14.76 16.23
C TRP A 322 -5.06 14.67 17.62
N ASN A 323 -6.07 13.82 17.77
CA ASN A 323 -6.69 13.55 19.07
C ASN A 323 -5.75 12.77 20.00
N PRO A 324 -5.98 12.78 21.32
CA PRO A 324 -5.26 11.93 22.27
C PRO A 324 -5.34 10.44 21.92
N TRP A 325 -4.38 9.66 22.42
CA TRP A 325 -4.42 8.20 22.33
C TRP A 325 -5.64 7.66 23.06
N THR A 326 -6.38 6.79 22.39
CA THR A 326 -7.57 6.12 22.94
C THR A 326 -7.35 4.61 22.90
N SER A 327 -7.51 3.94 24.05
CA SER A 327 -7.43 2.49 24.11
C SER A 327 -8.71 1.86 23.57
N LEU A 328 -8.52 0.83 22.76
CA LEU A 328 -9.53 -0.10 22.30
C LEU A 328 -9.42 -1.44 23.07
N GLY A 329 -8.61 -1.52 24.12
CA GLY A 329 -8.43 -2.73 24.93
C GLY A 329 -7.96 -3.95 24.12
N GLY A 330 -8.25 -5.14 24.64
CA GLY A 330 -7.81 -6.42 24.06
C GLY A 330 -6.40 -6.83 24.51
N GLY A 331 -6.00 -8.05 24.14
CA GLY A 331 -4.65 -8.59 24.37
C GLY A 331 -4.08 -9.13 23.06
N LEU A 332 -3.27 -8.30 22.41
CA LEU A 332 -2.75 -8.54 21.06
C LEU A 332 -1.36 -9.19 21.12
N THR A 333 -1.14 -10.18 20.27
CA THR A 333 0.14 -10.91 20.19
C THR A 333 0.90 -10.68 18.87
N ASN A 334 0.28 -10.04 17.87
CA ASN A 334 0.88 -9.68 16.58
C ASN A 334 0.42 -8.30 16.11
N GLU A 335 0.97 -7.88 14.97
CA GLU A 335 0.52 -6.74 14.18
C GLU A 335 -0.94 -6.88 13.77
N LEU A 336 -1.54 -5.73 13.52
CA LEU A 336 -2.95 -5.57 13.22
C LEU A 336 -3.20 -5.46 11.71
N ALA A 337 -4.36 -5.95 11.28
CA ALA A 337 -4.87 -5.79 9.92
C ALA A 337 -6.21 -5.06 9.94
N GLY A 338 -6.67 -4.57 8.80
CA GLY A 338 -7.92 -3.83 8.73
C GLY A 338 -8.34 -3.44 7.33
N ALA A 339 -9.64 -3.29 7.16
CA ALA A 339 -10.28 -2.95 5.89
C ALA A 339 -11.57 -2.17 6.10
N LEU A 340 -11.94 -1.38 5.09
CA LEU A 340 -13.26 -0.74 5.05
C LEU A 340 -14.31 -1.75 4.55
N ASN A 341 -15.37 -1.91 5.32
CA ASN A 341 -16.58 -2.60 4.87
C ASN A 341 -17.22 -1.88 3.67
N SER A 342 -18.14 -2.56 2.98
CA SER A 342 -18.95 -1.96 1.89
C SER A 342 -19.70 -0.70 2.33
N ASN A 343 -20.09 -0.62 3.60
CA ASN A 343 -20.74 0.53 4.20
C ASN A 343 -19.79 1.59 4.79
N GLY A 344 -18.49 1.54 4.47
CA GLY A 344 -17.51 2.56 4.88
C GLY A 344 -17.03 2.49 6.33
N ARG A 345 -17.50 1.51 7.12
CA ARG A 345 -17.00 1.27 8.48
C ARG A 345 -15.64 0.58 8.44
N LEU A 346 -14.65 1.16 9.11
CA LEU A 346 -13.37 0.49 9.35
C LEU A 346 -13.59 -0.70 10.30
N GLN A 347 -13.02 -1.83 9.92
CA GLN A 347 -12.96 -3.03 10.75
C GLN A 347 -11.51 -3.46 10.87
N VAL A 348 -11.09 -3.70 12.11
CA VAL A 348 -9.73 -4.10 12.47
C VAL A 348 -9.73 -5.56 12.92
N PHE A 349 -8.60 -6.22 12.72
CA PHE A 349 -8.39 -7.64 12.96
C PHE A 349 -7.04 -7.81 13.63
N VAL A 350 -7.00 -8.65 14.66
CA VAL A 350 -5.80 -8.88 15.48
C VAL A 350 -5.71 -10.34 15.89
N ARG A 351 -4.51 -10.82 16.17
CA ARG A 351 -4.31 -12.12 16.83
C ARG A 351 -4.39 -11.92 18.35
N GLY A 352 -5.27 -12.70 19.00
CA GLY A 352 -5.40 -12.71 20.46
C GLY A 352 -4.30 -13.51 21.16
N THR A 353 -4.31 -13.54 22.49
CA THR A 353 -3.43 -14.38 23.32
C THR A 353 -3.75 -15.88 23.19
N ASP A 354 -4.96 -16.20 22.74
CA ASP A 354 -5.44 -17.54 22.38
C ASP A 354 -5.04 -17.96 20.95
N ASN A 355 -4.24 -17.15 20.26
CA ASN A 355 -3.90 -17.29 18.83
C ASN A 355 -5.10 -17.24 17.87
N ALA A 356 -6.30 -16.91 18.35
CA ALA A 356 -7.47 -16.75 17.48
C ALA A 356 -7.45 -15.39 16.77
N LEU A 357 -8.18 -15.29 15.66
CA LEU A 357 -8.42 -14.02 15.01
C LEU A 357 -9.57 -13.30 15.74
N TRP A 358 -9.32 -12.10 16.23
CA TRP A 358 -10.31 -11.23 16.86
C TRP A 358 -10.57 -10.02 15.98
N THR A 359 -11.82 -9.55 15.96
CA THR A 359 -12.20 -8.37 15.18
C THR A 359 -13.08 -7.42 15.97
N ARG A 360 -12.98 -6.13 15.63
CA ARG A 360 -13.95 -5.10 16.02
C ARG A 360 -14.10 -4.08 14.90
N ARG A 361 -15.21 -3.37 14.87
CA ARG A 361 -15.52 -2.40 13.81
C ARG A 361 -16.11 -1.12 14.35
N GLN A 362 -15.98 -0.04 13.59
CA GLN A 362 -16.73 1.18 13.85
C GLN A 362 -18.23 0.90 13.83
N THR A 363 -18.99 1.61 14.65
CA THR A 363 -20.46 1.51 14.66
C THR A 363 -21.08 2.13 13.42
N PHE A 364 -20.53 3.27 12.97
CA PHE A 364 -20.93 4.00 11.76
C PHE A 364 -19.69 4.38 10.93
N ALA A 365 -19.87 4.68 9.65
CA ALA A 365 -18.76 5.05 8.78
C ALA A 365 -18.06 6.32 9.32
N GLY A 366 -16.77 6.21 9.62
CA GLY A 366 -15.98 7.34 10.12
C GLY A 366 -16.27 7.76 11.56
N SER A 367 -17.05 6.99 12.33
CA SER A 367 -17.26 7.25 13.75
C SER A 367 -16.03 6.92 14.59
N ASN A 368 -15.96 7.48 15.80
CA ASN A 368 -14.96 7.12 16.81
C ASN A 368 -15.51 6.13 17.86
N SER A 369 -16.70 5.58 17.59
CA SER A 369 -17.36 4.58 18.42
C SER A 369 -17.21 3.21 17.78
N TRP A 370 -16.92 2.21 18.61
CA TRP A 370 -16.52 0.88 18.16
C TRP A 370 -17.34 -0.20 18.84
N THR A 371 -17.61 -1.29 18.14
CA THR A 371 -18.19 -2.51 18.74
C THR A 371 -17.24 -3.12 19.78
N GLY A 372 -17.74 -4.01 20.62
CA GLY A 372 -16.90 -4.94 21.38
C GLY A 372 -16.06 -5.85 20.48
N TRP A 373 -15.08 -6.53 21.09
CA TRP A 373 -14.28 -7.55 20.42
C TRP A 373 -15.13 -8.80 20.17
N ALA A 374 -15.01 -9.36 18.96
CA ALA A 374 -15.63 -10.62 18.57
C ALA A 374 -14.55 -11.59 18.09
N SER A 375 -14.54 -12.81 18.64
CA SER A 375 -13.66 -13.87 18.16
C SER A 375 -14.20 -14.45 16.86
N LEU A 376 -13.30 -14.65 15.91
CA LEU A 376 -13.52 -15.39 14.68
C LEU A 376 -12.93 -16.81 14.75
N GLY A 377 -12.40 -17.21 15.91
CA GLY A 377 -11.75 -18.49 16.14
C GLY A 377 -10.47 -18.68 15.31
N GLY A 378 -10.12 -19.94 15.07
CA GLY A 378 -8.89 -20.34 14.37
C GLY A 378 -7.65 -20.34 15.28
N ILE A 379 -6.53 -20.83 14.75
CA ILE A 379 -5.21 -20.78 15.42
C ILE A 379 -4.20 -20.27 14.38
N LEU A 380 -3.75 -19.05 14.57
CA LEU A 380 -2.86 -18.32 13.67
C LEU A 380 -1.41 -18.45 14.15
N THR A 381 -0.47 -18.58 13.21
CA THR A 381 0.98 -18.61 13.50
C THR A 381 1.73 -17.52 12.76
#